data_AF-G7HZ88-F1
#
_entry.id   AF-G7HZ88-F1
#
_cell.length_a   1.000
_cell.length_b   1.000
_cell.length_c   1.000
_cell.angle_alpha   90.00
_cell.angle_beta   90.00
_cell.angle_gamma   90.00
#
_symmetry.space_group_name_H-M   'P 1'
#
loop_
_entity.id
_entity.type
_entity.pdbx_description
1 polymer ?
#
loop_
_entity_poly.entity_id
_entity_poly.type
_entity_poly.pdbx_seq_one_letter_code
_entity_poly.pdbx_strand_id
1 'polypeptide(L)'
;MTQQGAAGTPGPQFIDVQRREITLRTMSSEDGVETLAIEKLVRGGEPKRLMLLNKFDAQQLKDALDDYLKTIYSKELAGLNTTLSPKDMLELFGEDDN
;
A
#
# COMPACT_ATOMS: atom_id res chain seq x y z
N MET A 1 -7.53 19.39 -33.23
CA MET A 1 -8.41 19.53 -32.06
C MET A 1 -8.79 18.13 -31.59
N THR A 2 -8.02 17.54 -30.69
CA THR A 2 -8.32 16.24 -30.07
C THR A 2 -8.63 16.51 -28.60
N GLN A 3 -9.92 16.69 -28.29
CA GLN A 3 -10.37 16.69 -26.91
C GLN A 3 -10.28 15.24 -26.41
N GLN A 4 -9.25 14.99 -25.60
CA GLN A 4 -9.18 13.79 -24.75
C GLN A 4 -10.43 13.76 -23.88
N GLY A 5 -11.13 12.64 -23.93
CA GLY A 5 -12.33 12.39 -23.13
C GLY A 5 -12.06 12.62 -21.66
N ALA A 6 -13.08 13.15 -20.98
CA ALA A 6 -13.11 13.35 -19.54
C ALA A 6 -12.69 12.07 -18.81
N ALA A 7 -11.44 12.04 -18.33
CA ALA A 7 -11.04 11.10 -17.31
C ALA A 7 -11.86 11.47 -16.07
N GLY A 8 -12.87 10.65 -15.76
CA GLY A 8 -13.63 10.77 -14.52
C GLY A 8 -12.66 10.95 -13.36
N THR A 9 -12.94 11.90 -12.48
CA THR A 9 -12.07 12.24 -11.35
C THR A 9 -11.66 10.94 -10.66
N PRO A 10 -10.36 10.57 -10.66
CA PRO A 10 -9.96 9.29 -10.13
C PRO A 10 -10.34 9.26 -8.65
N GLY A 11 -11.22 8.32 -8.30
CA GLY A 11 -11.60 8.08 -6.91
C GLY A 11 -10.37 7.77 -6.04
N PRO A 12 -10.47 7.90 -4.71
CA PRO A 12 -9.35 7.60 -3.84
C PRO A 12 -8.93 6.14 -4.03
N GLN A 13 -7.63 5.91 -4.22
CA GLN A 13 -7.09 4.55 -4.30
C GLN A 13 -7.01 3.90 -2.93
N PHE A 14 -6.71 4.68 -1.89
CA PHE A 14 -6.80 4.23 -0.51
C PHE A 14 -7.03 5.37 0.46
N ILE A 15 -7.46 5.00 1.67
CA ILE A 15 -7.60 5.89 2.81
C ILE A 15 -6.48 5.55 3.79
N ASP A 16 -5.71 6.55 4.21
CA ASP A 16 -4.68 6.31 5.21
C ASP A 16 -5.25 6.26 6.64
N VAL A 17 -4.39 5.94 7.62
CA VAL A 17 -4.78 5.86 9.04
C VAL A 17 -5.30 7.18 9.62
N GLN A 18 -5.02 8.32 8.98
CA GLN A 18 -5.54 9.64 9.35
C GLN A 18 -6.83 9.99 8.61
N ARG A 19 -7.45 9.00 7.94
CA ARG A 19 -8.67 9.14 7.15
C ARG A 19 -8.53 10.12 5.98
N ARG A 20 -7.32 10.26 5.43
CA ARG A 20 -7.06 11.10 4.25
C ARG A 20 -7.31 10.26 2.99
N GLU A 21 -8.09 10.82 2.08
CA GLU A 21 -8.33 10.26 0.74
C GLU A 21 -7.06 10.44 -0.11
N ILE A 22 -6.39 9.35 -0.49
CA ILE A 22 -5.14 9.38 -1.26
C ILE A 22 -5.39 8.86 -2.68
N THR A 23 -4.81 9.55 -3.67
CA THR A 23 -4.82 9.17 -5.08
C THR A 23 -3.40 9.15 -5.63
N LEU A 24 -3.14 8.27 -6.60
CA LEU A 24 -1.85 8.17 -7.26
C LEU A 24 -2.02 8.47 -8.75
N ARG A 25 -1.07 9.22 -9.32
CA ARG A 25 -1.08 9.60 -10.72
C ARG A 25 0.34 9.55 -11.29
N THR A 26 0.50 8.87 -12.42
CA THR A 26 1.75 8.97 -13.19
C THR A 26 1.80 10.31 -13.90
N MET A 27 2.92 11.00 -13.79
CA MET A 27 3.21 12.27 -14.43
C MET A 27 4.48 12.15 -15.26
N SER A 28 4.42 12.57 -16.51
CA SER A 28 5.57 12.69 -17.38
C SER A 28 6.07 14.13 -17.32
N SER A 29 7.36 14.34 -17.04
CA SER A 29 7.99 15.66 -17.22
C SER A 29 8.25 15.94 -18.69
N GLU A 30 8.46 17.22 -19.04
CA GLU A 30 8.88 17.63 -20.39
C GLU A 30 10.22 16.99 -20.79
N ASP A 31 11.06 16.67 -19.80
CA ASP A 31 12.34 15.96 -19.96
C ASP A 31 12.18 14.44 -20.18
N GLY A 32 10.94 13.94 -20.29
CA GLY A 32 10.64 12.52 -20.56
C GLY A 32 10.77 11.60 -19.35
N VAL A 33 10.96 12.15 -18.14
CA VAL A 33 11.06 11.36 -16.92
C VAL A 33 9.66 11.11 -16.37
N GLU A 34 9.27 9.84 -16.28
CA GLU A 34 8.03 9.44 -15.62
C GLU A 34 8.22 9.37 -14.10
N THR A 35 7.27 9.98 -13.40
CA THR A 35 7.23 10.04 -11.94
C THR A 35 5.84 9.66 -11.43
N LEU A 36 5.77 9.11 -10.23
CA LEU A 36 4.54 8.78 -9.53
C LEU A 36 4.24 9.88 -8.52
N ALA A 37 3.17 10.62 -8.75
CA ALA A 37 2.63 11.58 -7.78
C ALA A 37 1.68 10.86 -6.83
N ILE A 38 1.91 11.04 -5.52
CA ILE A 38 1.01 10.60 -4.45
C ILE A 38 0.38 11.86 -3.87
N GLU A 39 -0.94 11.97 -3.98
CA GLU A 39 -1.66 13.21 -3.70
C GLU A 39 -2.82 12.96 -2.74
N LYS A 40 -3.02 13.89 -1.82
CA LYS A 40 -4.20 13.92 -0.95
C LYS A 40 -5.33 14.64 -1.69
N LEU A 41 -6.46 13.98 -1.84
CA LEU A 41 -7.69 14.63 -2.30
C LEU A 41 -8.18 15.61 -1.22
N VAL A 42 -8.50 16.83 -1.65
CA VAL A 42 -9.06 17.89 -0.81
C VAL A 42 -10.46 18.16 -1.32
N ARG A 43 -11.47 18.03 -0.44
CA ARG A 43 -12.86 18.30 -0.83
C ARG A 43 -13.04 19.76 -1.20
N GLY A 44 -13.53 20.01 -2.41
CA GLY A 44 -13.76 21.36 -2.93
C GLY A 44 -12.49 22.16 -3.25
N GLY A 45 -11.33 21.50 -3.34
CA GLY A 45 -10.06 22.15 -3.66
C GLY A 45 -9.15 21.26 -4.51
N GLU A 46 -8.00 21.82 -4.87
CA GLU A 46 -6.98 21.10 -5.63
C GLU A 46 -6.32 19.99 -4.79
N PRO A 47 -6.00 18.83 -5.39
CA PRO A 47 -5.23 17.78 -4.72
C PRO A 47 -3.91 18.34 -4.19
N LYS A 48 -3.58 17.99 -2.95
CA LYS A 48 -2.31 18.39 -2.33
C LYS A 48 -1.28 17.28 -2.52
N ARG A 49 -0.20 17.55 -3.24
CA ARG A 49 0.91 16.61 -3.39
C ARG A 49 1.56 16.28 -2.05
N LEU A 50 1.66 15.00 -1.75
CA LEU A 50 2.35 14.47 -0.58
C LEU A 50 3.75 13.99 -0.94
N MET A 51 3.89 13.27 -2.06
CA MET A 51 5.16 12.75 -2.56
C MET A 51 5.20 12.75 -4.09
N LEU A 52 6.41 12.83 -4.62
CA LEU A 52 6.70 12.62 -6.04
C LEU A 52 7.89 11.67 -6.11
N LEU A 53 7.70 10.51 -6.74
CA LEU A 53 8.69 9.44 -6.76
C LEU A 53 9.11 9.17 -8.20
N ASN A 54 10.42 9.05 -8.45
CA ASN A 54 10.90 8.43 -9.69
C ASN A 54 10.81 6.90 -9.56
N LYS A 55 11.20 6.18 -10.62
CA LYS A 55 11.18 4.70 -10.63
C LYS A 55 12.02 4.05 -9.52
N PHE A 56 13.17 4.63 -9.17
CA PHE A 56 14.09 4.08 -8.18
C PHE A 56 13.56 4.29 -6.76
N ASP A 57 13.03 5.47 -6.48
CA ASP A 57 12.44 5.80 -5.18
C ASP A 57 11.13 5.02 -4.96
N ALA A 58 10.34 4.83 -6.02
CA ALA A 58 9.13 4.00 -5.97
C ALA A 58 9.46 2.54 -5.64
N GLN A 59 10.54 1.99 -6.23
CA GLN A 59 10.99 0.63 -5.91
C GLN A 59 11.43 0.51 -4.44
N GLN A 60 12.22 1.47 -3.94
CA GLN A 60 12.66 1.47 -2.55
C GLN A 60 11.48 1.58 -1.57
N LEU A 61 10.47 2.40 -1.89
CA LEU A 61 9.25 2.49 -1.08
C LEU A 61 8.49 1.16 -1.07
N LYS A 62 8.37 0.48 -2.22
CA LYS A 62 7.73 -0.82 -2.30
C LYS A 62 8.43 -1.84 -1.39
N ASP A 63 9.75 -1.90 -1.44
CA ASP A 63 10.51 -2.87 -0.65
C ASP A 63 10.37 -2.59 0.87
N ALA A 64 10.38 -1.32 1.26
CA ALA A 64 10.13 -0.91 2.65
C ALA A 64 8.71 -1.27 3.13
N LEU A 65 7.70 -1.15 2.26
CA LEU A 65 6.32 -1.56 2.56
C LEU A 65 6.21 -3.08 2.71
N ASP A 66 6.86 -3.86 1.83
CA ASP A 66 6.88 -5.31 1.91
C ASP A 66 7.52 -5.79 3.23
N ASP A 67 8.63 -5.19 3.65
CA ASP A 67 9.31 -5.56 4.89
C ASP A 67 8.50 -5.17 6.14
N TYR A 68 7.81 -4.02 6.11
CA TYR A 68 6.84 -3.67 7.14
C TYR A 68 5.73 -4.72 7.25
N LEU A 69 5.11 -5.10 6.13
CA LEU A 69 4.02 -6.08 6.11
C LEU A 69 4.46 -7.45 6.61
N LYS A 70 5.61 -7.95 6.17
CA LYS A 70 6.19 -9.21 6.69
C LYS A 70 6.33 -9.15 8.21
N THR A 71 6.85 -8.04 8.74
CA THR A 71 7.03 -7.86 10.19
C THR A 71 5.70 -7.90 10.95
N ILE A 72 4.66 -7.26 10.43
CA ILE A 72 3.32 -7.28 11.05
C ILE A 72 2.73 -8.68 11.02
N TYR A 73 2.73 -9.36 9.86
CA TYR A 73 2.18 -10.70 9.75
C TYR A 73 2.94 -11.73 10.58
N SER A 74 4.27 -11.62 10.70
CA SER A 74 5.04 -12.47 11.61
C SER A 74 4.63 -12.27 13.08
N LYS A 75 4.33 -11.03 13.50
CA LYS A 75 3.84 -10.75 14.86
C LYS A 75 2.43 -11.29 15.08
N GLU A 76 1.55 -11.15 14.11
CA GLU A 76 0.19 -11.71 14.17
C GLU A 76 0.23 -13.23 14.27
N LEU A 77 1.08 -13.90 13.48
CA LEU A 77 1.26 -15.35 13.55
C LEU A 77 1.85 -15.79 14.90
N ALA A 78 2.84 -15.06 15.42
CA ALA A 78 3.39 -15.33 16.75
C ALA A 78 2.34 -15.13 17.85
N GLY A 79 1.48 -14.12 17.74
CA GLY A 79 0.35 -13.89 18.64
C GLY A 79 -0.76 -14.94 18.52
N LEU A 80 -1.00 -15.47 17.32
CA LEU A 80 -1.91 -16.60 17.10
C LEU A 80 -1.36 -17.89 17.75
N ASN A 81 -0.04 -18.12 17.64
CA ASN A 81 0.64 -19.24 18.28
C ASN A 81 0.64 -19.15 19.81
N THR A 82 0.52 -17.95 20.41
CA THR A 82 0.33 -17.82 21.87
C THR A 82 -1.13 -17.96 22.31
N THR A 83 -2.09 -17.93 21.38
CA THR A 83 -3.52 -18.17 21.66
C THR A 83 -4.00 -19.59 21.39
N LEU A 84 -3.22 -20.42 20.68
CA LEU A 84 -3.50 -21.86 20.56
C LEU A 84 -3.33 -22.52 21.93
N SER A 85 -4.37 -23.22 22.40
CA SER A 85 -4.25 -23.97 23.65
C SER A 85 -3.31 -25.17 23.43
N PRO A 86 -2.67 -25.70 24.49
CA PRO A 86 -1.82 -26.89 24.37
C PRO A 86 -2.51 -28.10 23.72
N LYS A 87 -3.85 -28.18 23.77
CA LYS A 87 -4.64 -29.21 23.09
C LYS A 87 -4.69 -28.99 21.57
N ASP A 88 -4.89 -27.75 21.14
CA ASP A 88 -4.98 -27.41 19.71
C ASP A 88 -3.61 -27.55 19.02
N MET A 89 -2.51 -27.31 19.73
CA MET A 89 -1.16 -27.59 19.22
C MET A 89 -0.88 -29.10 19.06
N LEU A 90 -1.42 -29.93 19.97
CA LEU A 90 -1.25 -31.38 19.90
C LEU A 90 -2.06 -31.99 18.74
N GLU A 91 -3.24 -31.45 18.44
CA GLU A 91 -4.05 -31.89 17.29
C GLU A 91 -3.45 -31.46 15.93
N LEU A 92 -2.75 -30.33 15.87
CA LEU A 92 -2.17 -29.81 14.63
C LEU A 92 -0.75 -30.35 14.34
N PHE A 93 0.02 -30.72 15.36
CA PHE A 93 1.43 -31.11 15.23
C PHE A 93 1.77 -32.45 15.89
N GLY A 94 0.79 -33.16 16.46
CA GLY A 94 0.97 -34.41 17.19
C GLY A 94 0.64 -35.69 16.44
N GLU A 95 0.37 -35.63 15.14
CA GLU A 95 0.19 -36.83 14.30
C GLU A 95 1.23 -36.85 13.16
N ASP A 96 2.45 -37.25 13.49
CA ASP A 96 3.39 -37.92 12.58
C ASP A 96 4.35 -38.78 13.43
N ASP A 97 3.79 -39.75 14.16
CA ASP A 97 4.53 -40.92 14.63
C ASP A 97 3.98 -42.15 13.89
N ASN A 98 4.48 -42.38 12.66
CA ASN A 98 4.47 -43.69 12.02
C ASN A 98 5.70 -43.86 11.10
#